data_AF-A0A142BAF4-F1
#
_entry.id   AF-A0A142BAF4-F1
#
_cell.length_a   1.000
_cell.length_b   1.000
_cell.length_c   1.000
_cell.angle_alpha   90.00
_cell.angle_beta   90.00
_cell.angle_gamma   90.00
#
_symmetry.space_group_name_H-M   'P 1'
#
loop_
_entity.id
_entity.type
_entity.pdbx_description
1 polymer ?
#
loop_
_entity_poly.entity_id
_entity_poly.type
_entity_poly.pdbx_seq_one_letter_code
_entity_poly.pdbx_strand_id
1 'polypeptide(L)'
;MKNAAFAFAIGLGCFSTLASAGDSYSYTCVHGRDTRVIDVIYLQRESPVPCEVRYTKKGRVKGEETLWNANYTIGFCEEKAEKFMQQQEEWGWSCKKDEPVQPAQLPEDSEMPKPVQLPEM
;
A
#
# COMPACT_ATOMS: atom_id res chain seq x y z
N MET A 1 -18.44 41.70 39.00
CA MET A 1 -19.59 40.77 39.05
C MET A 1 -20.28 40.77 37.69
N LYS A 2 -20.19 39.67 36.94
CA LYS A 2 -21.17 39.20 35.93
C LYS A 2 -20.58 37.94 35.26
N ASN A 3 -21.08 36.80 35.71
CA ASN A 3 -20.77 35.47 35.20
C ASN A 3 -21.43 35.29 33.83
N ALA A 4 -20.76 34.61 32.90
CA ALA A 4 -21.42 34.02 31.74
C ALA A 4 -20.93 32.58 31.60
N ALA A 5 -21.73 31.64 32.09
CA ALA A 5 -21.57 30.23 31.85
C ALA A 5 -22.02 29.94 30.41
N PHE A 6 -21.06 29.64 29.53
CA PHE A 6 -21.38 29.07 28.22
C PHE A 6 -21.48 27.55 28.37
N ALA A 7 -22.71 27.08 28.55
CA ALA A 7 -23.05 25.68 28.41
C ALA A 7 -22.94 25.31 26.92
N PHE A 8 -21.86 24.64 26.53
CA PHE A 8 -21.74 24.06 25.18
C PHE A 8 -22.37 22.67 25.20
N ALA A 9 -23.50 22.54 24.52
CA ALA A 9 -24.26 21.32 24.38
C ALA A 9 -23.40 20.21 23.75
N ILE A 10 -23.44 19.03 24.37
CA ILE A 10 -22.82 17.79 23.90
C ILE A 10 -23.63 17.32 22.69
N GLY A 11 -23.16 17.63 21.48
CA GLY A 11 -23.65 17.03 20.25
C GLY A 11 -22.95 15.70 20.01
N LEU A 12 -23.62 14.59 20.34
CA LEU A 12 -23.18 13.23 20.02
C LEU A 12 -23.34 12.99 18.51
N GLY A 13 -22.35 13.41 17.72
CA GLY A 13 -22.25 13.08 16.30
C GLY A 13 -21.56 11.73 16.13
N CYS A 14 -22.30 10.69 15.72
CA CYS A 14 -21.71 9.46 15.21
C CYS A 14 -21.02 9.77 13.87
N PHE A 15 -19.72 10.05 13.90
CA PHE A 15 -18.88 10.06 12.72
C PHE A 15 -18.59 8.60 12.33
N SER A 16 -19.43 8.04 11.46
CA SER A 16 -19.18 6.74 10.85
C SER A 16 -17.97 6.85 9.93
N THR A 17 -16.79 6.42 10.37
CA THR A 17 -15.62 6.30 9.51
C THR A 17 -15.88 5.19 8.49
N LEU A 18 -16.04 5.55 7.22
CA LEU A 18 -16.05 4.59 6.12
C LEU A 18 -14.66 3.95 6.03
N ALA A 19 -14.57 2.66 6.35
CA ALA A 19 -13.38 1.87 6.08
C ALA A 19 -13.40 1.48 4.59
N SER A 20 -12.56 2.12 3.78
CA SER A 20 -12.33 1.66 2.41
C SER A 20 -11.38 0.47 2.46
N ALA A 21 -11.75 -0.63 1.81
CA ALA A 21 -10.74 -1.59 1.38
C ALA A 21 -9.85 -0.89 0.35
N GLY A 22 -8.55 -0.79 0.63
CA GLY A 22 -7.57 -0.22 -0.28
C GLY A 22 -7.02 -1.30 -1.21
N ASP A 23 -6.64 -0.91 -2.41
CA ASP A 23 -5.73 -1.74 -3.22
C ASP A 23 -4.31 -1.64 -2.65
N SER A 24 -3.53 -2.70 -2.81
CA SER A 24 -2.12 -2.68 -2.41
C SER A 24 -1.37 -1.63 -3.24
N TYR A 25 -0.45 -0.91 -2.61
CA TYR A 25 0.31 0.16 -3.25
C TYR A 25 1.74 0.22 -2.70
N SER A 26 2.59 1.03 -3.32
CA SER A 26 3.98 1.14 -2.90
C SER A 26 4.51 2.56 -2.93
N TYR A 27 5.64 2.76 -2.26
CA TYR A 27 6.50 3.92 -2.42
C TYR A 27 7.81 3.48 -3.06
N THR A 28 8.19 4.09 -4.18
CA THR A 28 9.52 3.94 -4.77
C THR A 28 10.39 5.11 -4.37
N CYS A 29 11.49 4.82 -3.67
CA CYS A 29 12.48 5.77 -3.20
C CYS A 29 13.81 5.57 -3.93
N VAL A 30 14.42 6.64 -4.44
CA VAL A 30 15.65 6.61 -5.22
C VAL A 30 16.72 7.48 -4.60
N HIS A 31 17.96 6.98 -4.54
CA HIS A 31 19.14 7.74 -4.16
C HIS A 31 20.33 7.34 -5.04
N GLY A 32 20.68 8.20 -6.00
CA GLY A 32 21.69 7.90 -7.01
C GLY A 32 21.27 6.73 -7.90
N ARG A 33 21.94 5.58 -7.78
CA ARG A 33 21.64 4.35 -8.53
C ARG A 33 20.96 3.27 -7.69
N ASP A 34 20.74 3.53 -6.40
CA ASP A 34 20.08 2.60 -5.50
C ASP A 34 18.57 2.90 -5.45
N THR A 35 17.77 1.86 -5.27
CA THR A 35 16.30 1.97 -5.21
C THR A 35 15.79 1.20 -4.01
N ARG A 36 14.79 1.77 -3.34
CA ARG A 36 14.12 1.25 -2.16
C ARG A 36 12.63 1.22 -2.48
N VAL A 37 11.96 0.09 -2.25
CA VAL A 37 10.52 -0.05 -2.47
C VAL A 37 9.88 -0.41 -1.14
N ILE A 38 8.87 0.36 -0.73
CA ILE A 38 8.07 0.12 0.48
C ILE A 38 6.67 -0.25 0.02
N ASP A 39 6.31 -1.52 0.13
CA ASP A 39 5.02 -2.06 -0.32
C ASP A 39 4.06 -2.15 0.87
N VAL A 40 2.85 -1.63 0.72
CA VAL A 40 1.70 -1.90 1.59
C VAL A 40 0.85 -2.96 0.91
N ILE A 41 0.76 -4.13 1.55
CA ILE A 41 0.10 -5.31 0.99
C ILE A 41 -1.10 -5.66 1.86
N TYR A 42 -2.28 -5.70 1.26
CA TYR A 42 -3.48 -6.26 1.87
C TYR A 42 -3.60 -7.74 1.50
N LEU A 43 -3.65 -8.62 2.50
CA LEU A 43 -3.59 -10.07 2.28
C LEU A 43 -4.95 -10.69 1.96
N GLN A 44 -6.03 -9.91 2.08
CA GLN A 44 -7.39 -10.32 1.74
C GLN A 44 -7.96 -9.34 0.71
N ARG A 45 -8.69 -9.88 -0.27
CA ARG A 45 -9.43 -9.05 -1.22
C ARG A 45 -10.53 -8.29 -0.48
N GLU A 46 -10.71 -7.02 -0.85
CA GLU A 46 -11.76 -6.16 -0.32
C GLU A 46 -11.74 -6.00 1.22
N SER A 47 -10.59 -6.25 1.87
CA SER A 47 -10.41 -6.03 3.29
C SER A 47 -9.08 -5.33 3.58
N PRO A 48 -9.06 -4.26 4.40
CA PRO A 48 -7.83 -3.56 4.76
C PRO A 48 -6.97 -4.32 5.79
N VAL A 49 -7.46 -5.44 6.33
CA VAL A 49 -6.71 -6.31 7.24
C VAL A 49 -6.99 -7.79 6.91
N PRO A 50 -6.04 -8.70 7.16
CA PRO A 50 -4.66 -8.47 7.60
C PRO A 50 -3.81 -7.78 6.52
N CYS A 51 -2.81 -7.01 6.96
CA CYS A 51 -1.90 -6.27 6.09
C CYS A 51 -0.44 -6.47 6.49
N GLU A 52 0.46 -6.24 5.53
CA GLU A 52 1.91 -6.25 5.70
C GLU A 52 2.57 -5.01 5.07
N VAL A 53 3.70 -4.60 5.63
CA VAL A 53 4.62 -3.65 4.99
C VAL A 53 5.91 -4.39 4.63
N ARG A 54 6.20 -4.50 3.34
CA ARG A 54 7.43 -5.11 2.83
C ARG A 54 8.40 -4.06 2.34
N TYR A 55 9.68 -4.33 2.52
CA TYR A 55 10.73 -3.41 2.17
C TYR A 55 11.79 -4.10 1.33
N THR A 56 11.95 -3.63 0.09
CA THR A 56 12.90 -4.16 -0.87
C THR A 56 14.02 -3.15 -1.13
N LYS A 57 15.28 -3.59 -1.01
CA LYS A 57 16.49 -2.84 -1.36
C LYS A 57 17.03 -3.37 -2.69
N LYS A 58 17.27 -2.47 -3.65
CA LYS A 58 17.84 -2.77 -4.97
C LYS A 58 19.06 -1.85 -5.21
N GLY A 59 19.99 -2.33 -6.01
CA GLY A 59 21.26 -1.65 -6.30
C GLY A 59 22.43 -2.31 -5.59
N ARG A 60 23.23 -1.51 -4.88
CA ARG A 60 24.44 -1.96 -4.19
C ARG A 60 24.14 -2.89 -3.02
N VAL A 61 23.17 -2.51 -2.18
CA VAL A 61 22.64 -3.36 -1.11
C VAL A 61 21.33 -3.97 -1.60
N LYS A 62 21.24 -5.30 -1.52
CA LYS A 62 20.08 -6.06 -1.97
C LYS A 62 19.47 -6.83 -0.81
N GLY A 63 18.16 -6.96 -0.82
CA GLY A 63 17.43 -7.74 0.17
C GLY A 63 15.98 -7.34 0.23
N GLU A 64 15.17 -8.20 0.84
CA GLU A 64 13.76 -7.99 1.08
C GLU A 64 13.44 -8.44 2.51
N GLU A 65 12.60 -7.68 3.20
CA GLU A 65 12.15 -7.99 4.55
C GLU A 65 10.73 -7.49 4.78
N THR A 66 9.93 -8.25 5.53
CA THR A 66 8.66 -7.77 6.08
C THR A 66 8.96 -7.00 7.35
N LEU A 67 8.71 -5.69 7.35
CA LEU A 67 9.00 -4.83 8.49
C LEU A 67 7.89 -4.85 9.54
N TRP A 68 6.64 -4.89 9.07
CA TRP A 68 5.46 -4.82 9.92
C TRP A 68 4.33 -5.67 9.35
N ASN A 69 3.47 -6.16 10.25
CA ASN A 69 2.21 -6.79 9.91
C ASN A 69 1.14 -6.42 10.94
N ALA A 70 -0.13 -6.41 10.52
CA ALA A 70 -1.27 -6.26 11.41
C ALA A 70 -2.40 -7.19 11.00
N ASN A 71 -2.95 -7.92 11.97
CA ASN A 71 -4.04 -8.85 11.72
C ASN A 71 -5.43 -8.21 11.79
N TYR A 72 -5.59 -7.18 12.64
CA TYR A 72 -6.90 -6.64 13.01
C TYR A 72 -6.94 -5.11 13.13
N THR A 73 -5.80 -4.44 12.99
CA THR A 73 -5.69 -2.99 13.18
C THR A 73 -5.70 -2.28 11.83
N ILE A 74 -6.88 -1.82 11.43
CA ILE A 74 -7.06 -1.03 10.20
C ILE A 74 -6.20 0.23 10.26
N GLY A 75 -5.53 0.58 9.15
CA GLY A 75 -4.69 1.78 9.04
C GLY A 75 -3.26 1.61 9.55
N PHE A 76 -2.93 0.49 10.22
CA PHE A 76 -1.61 0.30 10.81
C PHE A 76 -0.49 0.22 9.76
N CYS A 77 -0.68 -0.53 8.68
CA CYS A 77 0.37 -0.69 7.66
C CYS A 77 0.59 0.58 6.86
N GLU A 78 -0.49 1.31 6.59
CA GLU A 78 -0.50 2.58 5.88
C GLU A 78 0.26 3.65 6.66
N GLU A 79 -0.05 3.82 7.95
CA GLU A 79 0.63 4.77 8.83
C GLU A 79 2.12 4.43 8.96
N LYS A 80 2.45 3.13 9.10
CA LYS A 80 3.85 2.68 9.20
C LYS A 80 4.61 2.93 7.90
N ALA A 81 4.02 2.62 6.75
CA ALA A 81 4.67 2.81 5.46
C ALA A 81 4.87 4.30 5.14
N GLU A 82 3.90 5.15 5.43
CA GLU A 82 4.03 6.61 5.24
C GLU A 82 5.13 7.19 6.13
N LYS A 83 5.13 6.88 7.43
CA LYS A 83 6.19 7.31 8.35
C LYS A 83 7.56 6.80 7.93
N PHE A 84 7.65 5.56 7.48
CA PHE A 84 8.91 5.00 7.03
C PHE A 84 9.38 5.66 5.73
N MET A 85 8.48 5.94 4.78
CA MET A 85 8.79 6.69 3.57
C MET A 85 9.35 8.08 3.91
N GLN A 86 8.70 8.83 4.80
CA GLN A 86 9.21 10.13 5.26
C GLN A 86 10.62 10.02 5.87
N GLN A 87 10.87 8.96 6.66
CA GLN A 87 12.21 8.71 7.21
C GLN A 87 13.26 8.46 6.11
N GLN A 88 12.89 7.81 4.99
CA GLN A 88 13.80 7.67 3.84
C GLN A 88 14.12 9.04 3.23
N GLU A 89 13.12 9.91 3.12
CA GLU A 89 13.31 11.28 2.62
C GLU A 89 14.24 12.09 3.52
N GLU A 90 14.08 11.98 4.84
CA GLU A 90 15.01 12.57 5.81
C GLU A 90 16.45 12.02 5.67
N TRP A 91 16.60 10.77 5.22
CA TRP A 91 17.90 10.17 4.88
C TRP A 91 18.39 10.49 3.47
N GLY A 92 17.73 11.42 2.78
CA GLY A 92 18.13 11.96 1.48
C GLY A 92 17.57 11.21 0.27
N TRP A 93 16.65 10.27 0.45
CA TRP A 93 16.03 9.55 -0.67
C TRP A 93 14.91 10.40 -1.29
N SER A 94 14.76 10.35 -2.61
CA SER A 94 13.61 10.95 -3.28
C SER A 94 12.53 9.88 -3.43
N CYS A 95 11.40 10.03 -2.75
CA CYS A 95 10.32 9.06 -2.75
C CYS A 95 9.13 9.52 -3.60
N LYS A 96 8.41 8.57 -4.20
CA LYS A 96 7.11 8.79 -4.83
C LYS A 96 6.17 7.64 -4.48
N LYS A 97 4.91 7.96 -4.25
CA LYS A 97 3.84 6.96 -4.16
C LYS A 97 3.55 6.46 -5.57
N ASP A 98 3.60 5.16 -5.77
CA ASP A 98 3.20 4.53 -7.01
C ASP A 98 1.70 4.22 -6.92
N GLU A 99 0.96 4.49 -7.99
CA GLU A 99 -0.44 4.10 -8.06
C GLU A 99 -0.53 2.56 -7.98
N PRO A 100 -1.60 2.02 -7.37
CA PRO A 100 -1.85 0.59 -7.39
C PRO A 100 -1.78 0.11 -8.84
N VAL A 101 -0.76 -0.70 -9.14
CA VAL A 101 -0.77 -1.47 -10.37
C VAL A 101 -1.83 -2.52 -10.12
N GLN A 102 -3.07 -2.20 -10.50
CA GLN A 102 -4.07 -3.20 -10.80
C GLN A 102 -3.32 -4.25 -11.62
N PRO A 103 -3.30 -5.54 -11.22
CA PRO A 103 -2.71 -6.56 -12.05
C PRO A 103 -3.29 -6.32 -13.43
N ALA A 104 -2.42 -5.99 -14.39
CA ALA A 104 -2.84 -5.88 -15.78
C ALA A 104 -3.68 -7.13 -15.98
N GLN A 105 -4.97 -6.92 -16.27
CA GLN A 105 -5.88 -7.99 -16.60
C GLN A 105 -5.07 -8.89 -17.51
N LEU A 106 -4.67 -10.07 -17.02
CA LEU A 106 -4.02 -11.04 -17.89
C LEU A 106 -5.07 -11.19 -18.99
N PRO A 107 -4.78 -10.81 -20.25
CA PRO A 107 -5.81 -10.84 -21.27
C PRO A 107 -6.37 -12.26 -21.26
N GLU A 108 -7.63 -12.40 -20.84
CA GLU A 108 -8.32 -13.71 -20.77
C GLU A 108 -8.46 -14.32 -22.18
N ASP A 109 -7.99 -13.62 -23.21
CA ASP A 109 -7.91 -14.04 -24.60
C ASP A 109 -6.51 -14.46 -25.06
N SER A 110 -5.53 -14.67 -24.17
CA SER A 110 -4.38 -15.53 -24.55
C SER A 110 -4.82 -16.98 -24.60
N GLU A 111 -5.67 -17.28 -25.58
CA GLU A 111 -5.97 -18.61 -26.07
C GLU A 111 -4.62 -19.28 -26.32
N MET A 112 -4.33 -20.26 -25.46
CA MET A 112 -3.29 -21.25 -25.67
C MET A 112 -3.44 -21.75 -27.12
N PRO A 113 -2.43 -21.59 -28.00
CA PRO A 113 -2.62 -21.93 -29.41
C PRO A 113 -3.00 -23.40 -29.52
N LYS A 114 -4.20 -23.65 -30.05
CA LYS A 114 -4.67 -25.00 -30.38
C LYS A 114 -3.59 -25.70 -31.21
N PRO A 115 -3.27 -26.99 -30.96
CA PRO A 115 -2.28 -27.71 -31.74
C PRO A 115 -2.61 -27.58 -33.22
N VAL A 116 -1.65 -27.07 -34.01
CA VAL A 116 -1.77 -26.97 -35.47
C VAL A 116 -1.97 -28.38 -36.00
N GLN A 117 -3.16 -28.67 -36.54
CA GLN A 117 -3.38 -29.85 -37.35
C GLN A 117 -2.63 -29.65 -38.67
N LEU A 118 -1.55 -30.40 -38.84
CA LEU A 118 -0.78 -30.46 -40.07
C LEU A 118 -1.64 -31.13 -41.14
N PRO A 119 -1.77 -30.58 -42.36
CA PRO A 119 -2.44 -31.28 -43.44
C PRO A 119 -1.62 -32.52 -43.81
N GLU A 120 -2.27 -33.67 -43.88
CA GLU A 120 -1.69 -34.86 -44.51
C GLU A 120 -1.49 -34.56 -46.01
N MET A 121 -0.27 -34.77 -46.51
CA MET A 121 0.04 -34.82 -47.94
C MET A 121 0.22 -36.25 -48.39
#